data_AF-A0A0M5ISW6-F1
#
_entry.id   AF-A0A0M5ISW6-F1
#
_cell.length_a   1.000
_cell.length_b   1.000
_cell.length_c   1.000
_cell.angle_alpha   90.00
_cell.angle_beta   90.00
_cell.angle_gamma   90.00
#
_symmetry.space_group_name_H-M   'P 1'
#
loop_
_entity.id
_entity.type
_entity.pdbx_description
1 polymer ?
#
loop_
_entity_poly.entity_id
_entity_poly.type
_entity_poly.pdbx_seq_one_letter_code
_entity_poly.pdbx_strand_id
1 'polypeptide(L)' 'MTDELTSIVLRAVERAPQWVRRALESKDHVARIQAEESLAAMIADALRKAESTPD' A
#
# COMPACT_ATOMS: atom_id res chain seq x y z
N MET A 1 15.66 -2.09 -8.92
CA MET A 1 14.34 -2.58 -8.43
C MET A 1 13.86 -3.57 -9.45
N THR A 2 13.68 -4.83 -9.08
CA THR A 2 13.16 -5.88 -9.95
C THR A 2 11.72 -5.55 -10.35
N ASP A 3 11.35 -5.81 -11.61
CA ASP A 3 9.99 -5.55 -12.14
C ASP A 3 8.90 -6.23 -11.31
N GLU A 4 9.23 -7.36 -10.69
CA GLU A 4 8.37 -8.10 -9.76
C GLU A 4 8.03 -7.32 -8.49
N LEU A 5 9.02 -6.70 -7.85
CA LEU A 5 8.80 -5.89 -6.65
C LEU A 5 7.87 -4.70 -6.96
N THR A 6 8.12 -4.04 -8.09
CA THR A 6 7.26 -2.95 -8.58
C THR A 6 5.82 -3.44 -8.81
N SER A 7 5.65 -4.63 -9.40
CA SER A 7 4.33 -5.24 -9.62
C SER A 7 3.59 -5.53 -8.31
N ILE A 8 4.28 -6.05 -7.29
CA ILE A 8 3.69 -6.31 -5.98
C ILE A 8 3.21 -5.01 -5.31
N VAL A 9 4.05 -3.96 -5.35
CA VAL A 9 3.69 -2.64 -4.79
C VAL A 9 2.51 -2.03 -5.55
N LEU A 10 2.51 -2.07 -6.87
CA LEU A 10 1.40 -1.56 -7.69
C LEU A 10 0.08 -2.27 -7.35
N ARG A 11 0.09 -3.60 -7.22
CA ARG A 11 -1.09 -4.36 -6.80
C ARG A 11 -1.60 -3.96 -5.41
N ALA A 12 -0.71 -3.66 -4.47
CA ALA A 12 -1.10 -3.17 -3.15
C ALA A 12 -1.79 -1.80 -3.23
N VAL A 13 -1.23 -0.87 -4.03
CA VAL A 13 -1.79 0.47 -4.26
C VAL A 13 -3.12 0.42 -5.03
N GLU A 14 -3.26 -0.47 -6.00
CA GLU A 14 -4.51 -0.70 -6.74
C GLU A 14 -5.65 -1.15 -5.81
N ARG A 15 -5.31 -1.98 -4.82
CA ARG A 15 -6.24 -2.50 -3.81
C ARG A 15 -6.52 -1.53 -2.66
N ALA A 16 -5.84 -0.37 -2.63
CA ALA A 16 -6.06 0.64 -1.60
C ALA A 16 -7.55 1.08 -1.56
N PRO A 17 -8.20 1.06 -0.39
CA PRO A 17 -9.58 1.50 -0.24
C PRO A 17 -9.78 2.96 -0.66
N GLN A 18 -11.00 3.30 -1.10
CA GLN A 18 -11.35 4.67 -1.50
C GLN A 18 -11.15 5.69 -0.37
N TRP A 19 -11.33 5.29 0.89
CA TRP A 19 -11.09 6.16 2.03
C TRP A 19 -9.61 6.53 2.18
N VAL A 20 -8.68 5.60 1.89
CA VAL A 20 -7.22 5.86 1.92
C VAL A 20 -6.88 6.90 0.86
N ARG A 21 -7.40 6.74 -0.36
CA ARG A 21 -7.17 7.70 -1.46
C ARG A 21 -7.65 9.10 -1.10
N ARG A 22 -8.89 9.22 -0.61
CA ARG A 22 -9.46 10.50 -0.17
C ARG A 22 -8.68 11.12 0.99
N ALA A 23 -8.21 10.30 1.92
CA ALA A 23 -7.44 10.78 3.07
C ALA A 23 -6.03 11.25 2.67
N LEU A 24 -5.38 10.60 1.69
CA LEU A 24 -4.10 11.06 1.12
C LEU A 24 -4.22 12.42 0.41
N GLU A 25 -5.35 12.70 -0.23
CA GLU A 25 -5.66 13.99 -0.87
C GLU A 25 -6.12 15.07 0.12
N SER A 26 -6.39 14.69 1.38
CA SER A 26 -6.93 15.60 2.40
C SER A 26 -5.91 16.66 2.83
N LYS A 27 -6.39 17.86 3.18
CA LYS A 27 -5.57 18.88 3.85
C LYS A 27 -5.39 18.60 5.34
N ASP A 28 -6.15 17.67 5.90
CA ASP A 28 -6.00 17.22 7.28
C ASP A 28 -4.77 16.32 7.41
N HIS A 29 -3.75 16.84 8.10
CA HIS A 29 -2.49 16.13 8.34
C HIS A 29 -2.69 14.82 9.10
N VAL A 30 -3.63 14.75 10.04
CA VAL A 30 -3.87 13.54 10.83
C VAL A 30 -4.49 12.45 9.95
N ALA A 31 -5.48 12.82 9.15
CA ALA A 31 -6.10 11.90 8.20
C ALA A 31 -5.10 11.38 7.16
N ARG A 32 -4.21 12.26 6.66
CA ARG A 32 -3.14 11.88 5.74
C ARG A 32 -2.17 10.87 6.35
N ILE A 33 -1.69 11.13 7.57
CA ILE A 33 -0.75 10.22 8.25
C ILE A 33 -1.38 8.83 8.42
N GLN A 34 -2.63 8.76 8.88
CA GLN A 34 -3.34 7.48 9.04
C GLN A 34 -3.49 6.72 7.72
N ALA A 35 -3.70 7.44 6.61
CA ALA A 35 -3.78 6.85 5.29
C ALA A 35 -2.42 6.33 4.81
N GLU A 36 -1.35 7.08 5.05
CA GLU A 36 0.03 6.67 4.74
C GLU A 36 0.43 5.42 5.54
N GLU A 37 0.15 5.39 6.85
CA GLU A 37 0.41 4.22 7.71
C GLU A 37 -0.37 2.99 7.24
N SER A 38 -1.64 3.18 6.88
CA SER A 38 -2.48 2.09 6.38
C SER A 38 -2.00 1.57 5.04
N LEU A 39 -1.59 2.46 4.13
CA LEU A 39 -1.01 2.06 2.84
C LEU A 39 0.32 1.32 3.03
N ALA A 40 1.18 1.79 3.95
CA ALA A 40 2.42 1.11 4.28
C ALA A 40 2.17 -0.30 4.82
N ALA A 41 1.17 -0.48 5.70
CA ALA A 41 0.78 -1.80 6.22
C ALA A 41 0.29 -2.73 5.09
N MET A 42 -0.49 -2.21 4.13
CA MET A 42 -0.94 -2.99 2.97
C MET A 42 0.21 -3.43 2.07
N ILE A 43 1.18 -2.54 1.82
CA ILE A 43 2.39 -2.88 1.06
C ILE A 43 3.20 -3.93 1.80
N ALA A 44 3.42 -3.76 3.10
CA ALA A 44 4.17 -4.72 3.91
C ALA A 44 3.51 -6.12 3.94
N ASP A 45 2.18 -6.18 4.00
CA ASP A 45 1.42 -7.43 3.90
C ASP A 45 1.56 -8.08 2.51
N ALA A 46 1.49 -7.29 1.44
CA ALA A 46 1.67 -7.79 0.07
C ALA A 46 3.09 -8.35 -0.16
N LEU A 47 4.11 -7.66 0.36
CA LEU A 47 5.50 -8.13 0.30
C LEU A 47 5.69 -9.44 1.07
N ARG A 48 5.17 -9.52 2.31
CA ARG A 48 5.25 -10.74 3.12
C ARG A 48 4.56 -11.93 2.44
N LYS A 49 3.42 -11.71 1.77
CA LYS A 49 2.71 -12.76 1.01
C LYS A 49 3.50 -13.24 -0.21
N ALA A 50 4.18 -12.32 -0.91
CA ALA A 50 5.04 -12.68 -2.02
C ALA A 50 6.24 -13.53 -1.56
N GLU A 51 6.89 -13.14 -0.45
CA GLU A 51 7.98 -13.92 0.16
C GLU A 51 7.52 -15.30 0.67
N SER A 52 6.26 -15.42 1.10
CA SER A 52 5.67 -16.66 1.63
C SER A 52 5.09 -17.58 0.56
N THR A 53 5.11 -17.19 -0.71
CA THR A 53 4.70 -18.03 -1.83
C THR A 53 5.97 -18.51 -2.52
N PRO A 54 6.52 -19.69 -2.14
CA PRO A 54 7.60 -20.29 -2.92
C PRO A 54 7.01 -20.71 -4.26
N ASP A 55 7.69 -20.35 -5.37
CA ASP A 55 7.49 -20.94 -6.69
C ASP A 55 7.46 -22.48 -6.65
#